data_AF-A0A415UVZ1-F1
#
_entry.id   AF-A0A415UVZ1-F1
#
_cell.length_a   1.000
_cell.length_b   1.000
_cell.length_c   1.000
_cell.angle_alpha   90.00
_cell.angle_beta   90.00
_cell.angle_gamma   90.00
#
_symmetry.space_group_name_H-M   'P 1'
#
loop_
_entity.id
_entity.type
_entity.pdbx_description
1 polymer ?
#
loop_
_entity_poly.entity_id
_entity_poly.type
_entity_poly.pdbx_seq_one_letter_code
_entity_poly.pdbx_strand_id
1 'polypeptide(L)'
;MGGRIEPGPLPIHDLEQAHGALVREGGLESEAHRADVNDPVYLERMEMVNDLCSWLKRYLWRFTGMLPRNLQAYLDWYAYLFQTNQSRYRWDPTARVVRHILMADSTYRSLG
;
A
#
# COMPACT_ATOMS: atom_id res chain seq x y z
N MET A 1 6.59 -9.36 -0.56
CA MET A 1 7.04 -9.06 0.81
C MET A 1 5.85 -8.54 1.60
N GLY A 2 5.40 -9.26 2.63
CA GLY A 2 4.38 -8.75 3.55
C GLY A 2 5.00 -7.64 4.39
N GLY A 3 4.58 -6.39 4.19
CA GLY A 3 5.06 -5.26 4.96
C GLY A 3 4.66 -5.43 6.42
N ARG A 4 5.63 -5.67 7.30
CA ARG A 4 5.41 -5.63 8.74
C ARG A 4 5.14 -4.17 9.11
N ILE A 5 4.01 -3.91 9.74
CA ILE A 5 3.76 -2.60 10.34
C ILE A 5 4.68 -2.51 11.56
N GLU A 6 5.57 -1.52 11.55
CA GLU A 6 6.47 -1.28 12.68
C GLU A 6 5.65 -0.99 13.96
N PRO A 7 6.11 -1.42 15.15
CA PRO A 7 5.42 -1.12 16.41
C PRO A 7 5.33 0.40 16.63
N GLY A 8 4.15 0.91 16.98
CA GLY A 8 3.96 2.32 17.36
C GLY A 8 2.72 3.02 16.77
N PRO A 9 2.44 2.92 15.46
CA PRO A 9 1.22 3.45 14.87
C PRO A 9 -0.01 2.67 15.35
N LEU A 10 -1.10 3.35 15.69
CA LEU A 10 -2.40 2.75 15.96
C LEU A 10 -3.13 2.54 14.62
N PRO A 11 -3.29 1.30 14.13
CA PRO A 11 -4.04 1.04 12.91
C PRO A 11 -5.51 1.36 13.15
N ILE A 12 -6.08 2.19 12.28
CA ILE A 12 -7.52 2.45 12.22
C ILE A 12 -8.05 1.64 11.04
N HIS A 13 -9.03 0.78 11.29
CA HIS A 13 -9.57 -0.10 10.25
C HIS A 13 -11.06 -0.36 10.48
N ASP A 14 -11.73 -0.88 9.44
CA ASP A 14 -13.06 -1.42 9.61
C ASP A 14 -12.98 -2.83 10.22
N LEU A 15 -14.12 -3.38 10.67
CA LEU A 15 -14.17 -4.74 11.23
C LEU A 15 -13.97 -5.86 10.18
N GLU A 16 -13.37 -5.60 9.02
CA GLU A 16 -13.06 -6.62 8.03
C GLU A 16 -12.03 -7.62 8.56
N GLN A 17 -12.33 -8.92 8.39
CA GLN A 17 -11.54 -10.02 8.97
C GLN A 17 -10.07 -10.02 8.54
N ALA A 18 -9.76 -9.52 7.34
CA ALA A 18 -8.39 -9.47 6.83
C ALA A 18 -7.47 -8.60 7.69
N HIS A 19 -7.99 -7.53 8.28
CA HIS A 19 -7.22 -6.62 9.13
C HIS A 19 -6.95 -7.22 10.50
N GLY A 20 -7.91 -7.96 11.08
CA GLY A 20 -7.75 -8.60 12.37
C GLY A 20 -6.60 -9.62 12.43
N ALA A 21 -6.33 -10.32 11.33
CA ALA A 21 -5.18 -11.22 11.22
C ALA A 21 -3.85 -10.46 11.32
N LEU A 22 -3.73 -9.33 10.59
CA LEU A 22 -2.53 -8.48 10.58
C LEU A 22 -2.27 -7.83 11.95
N VAL A 23 -3.30 -7.30 12.60
CA VAL A 23 -3.20 -6.71 13.94
C VAL A 23 -2.70 -7.74 14.95
N ARG A 24 -3.27 -8.95 14.92
CA ARG A 24 -2.88 -10.05 15.81
C ARG A 24 -1.45 -10.55 15.56
N GLU A 25 -1.07 -10.75 14.30
CA GLU A 25 0.28 -11.18 13.93
C GLU A 25 1.34 -10.12 14.25
N GLY A 26 0.97 -8.84 14.16
CA GLY A 26 1.83 -7.71 14.50
C GLY A 26 1.92 -7.41 16.00
N GLY A 27 1.04 -7.98 16.83
CA GLY A 27 0.93 -7.63 18.25
C GLY A 27 0.58 -6.16 18.47
N LEU A 28 -0.25 -5.60 17.58
CA LEU A 28 -0.60 -4.18 17.57
C LEU A 28 -1.88 -3.93 18.37
N GLU A 29 -1.92 -2.80 19.06
CA GLU A 29 -3.20 -2.19 19.46
C GLU A 29 -3.87 -1.60 18.22
N SER A 30 -5.20 -1.67 18.10
CA SER A 30 -5.93 -1.09 16.96
C SER A 30 -7.27 -0.46 17.36
N GLU A 31 -7.71 0.50 16.54
CA GLU A 31 -9.03 1.13 16.65
C GLU A 31 -9.90 0.61 15.50
N ALA A 32 -10.98 -0.09 15.83
CA ALA A 32 -11.84 -0.73 14.85
C ALA A 32 -13.24 -0.11 14.85
N HIS A 33 -13.72 0.30 13.68
CA HIS A 33 -15.06 0.85 13.49
C HIS A 33 -15.91 -0.07 12.61
N ARG A 34 -17.16 -0.31 13.00
CA ARG A 34 -18.07 -1.09 12.15
C ARG A 34 -18.45 -0.24 10.94
N ALA A 35 -18.34 -0.82 9.74
CA ALA A 35 -18.81 -0.16 8.53
C ALA A 35 -20.33 0.13 8.58
N ASP A 36 -20.69 1.40 8.78
CA ASP A 36 -22.07 1.87 8.77
C ASP A 36 -22.14 3.30 8.21
N VAL A 37 -22.80 3.45 7.07
CA VAL A 37 -22.95 4.74 6.39
C VAL A 37 -23.86 5.73 7.13
N ASN A 38 -24.59 5.29 8.16
CA ASN A 38 -25.45 6.13 8.97
C ASN A 38 -24.81 6.51 10.32
N ASP A 39 -23.65 5.94 10.66
CA ASP A 39 -22.94 6.25 11.90
C ASP A 39 -21.99 7.42 11.69
N PRO A 40 -22.24 8.60 12.30
CA PRO A 40 -21.38 9.76 12.15
C PRO A 40 -19.97 9.53 12.71
N VAL A 41 -19.80 8.67 13.71
CA VAL A 41 -18.49 8.37 14.29
C VAL A 41 -17.67 7.53 13.32
N TYR A 42 -18.26 6.50 12.72
CA TYR A 42 -17.61 5.74 11.64
C TYR A 42 -17.20 6.65 10.49
N LEU A 43 -18.10 7.52 10.03
CA LEU A 43 -17.83 8.42 8.92
C LEU A 43 -16.67 9.37 9.21
N GLU A 44 -16.63 9.97 10.40
CA GLU A 44 -15.52 10.84 10.84
C GLU A 44 -14.20 10.07 10.90
N ARG A 45 -14.21 8.88 11.52
CA ARG A 45 -12.99 8.10 11.77
C ARG A 45 -12.41 7.49 10.50
N MET A 46 -13.26 7.16 9.53
CA MET A 46 -12.86 6.57 8.26
C MET A 46 -12.76 7.58 7.12
N GLU A 47 -13.02 8.87 7.35
CA GLU A 47 -13.02 9.92 6.32
C GLU A 47 -11.74 9.88 5.47
N MET A 48 -10.58 9.95 6.13
CA MET A 48 -9.29 9.95 5.44
C MET A 48 -9.04 8.67 4.62
N VAL A 49 -9.45 7.50 5.14
CA VAL A 49 -9.30 6.22 4.45
C VAL A 49 -10.23 6.15 3.24
N ASN A 50 -11.50 6.55 3.42
CA ASN A 50 -12.52 6.56 2.38
C ASN A 50 -12.18 7.54 1.27
N ASP A 51 -11.64 8.71 1.61
CA ASP A 51 -11.19 9.72 0.65
C ASP A 51 -10.02 9.21 -0.18
N LEU A 52 -9.02 8.58 0.46
CA LEU A 52 -7.90 7.97 -0.25
C LEU A 52 -8.36 6.85 -1.19
N CYS A 53 -9.22 5.95 -0.72
CA CYS A 53 -9.78 4.89 -1.54
C CYS A 53 -10.60 5.43 -2.72
N SER A 54 -11.38 6.48 -2.49
CA SER A 54 -12.17 7.15 -3.53
C SER A 54 -11.28 7.83 -4.57
N TRP A 55 -10.20 8.48 -4.12
CA TRP A 55 -9.20 9.09 -4.99
C TRP A 55 -8.50 8.04 -5.85
N LEU A 56 -8.07 6.92 -5.25
CA LEU A 56 -7.46 5.80 -5.97
C LEU A 56 -8.43 5.23 -7.00
N LYS A 57 -9.68 4.94 -6.63
CA LYS A 57 -10.69 4.44 -7.59
C LYS A 57 -10.88 5.39 -8.76
N ARG A 58 -11.02 6.70 -8.48
CA ARG A 58 -11.18 7.74 -9.51
C ARG A 58 -9.95 7.85 -10.42
N TYR A 59 -8.75 7.78 -9.86
CA TYR A 59 -7.51 7.84 -10.61
C TYR A 59 -7.32 6.61 -11.49
N LEU A 60 -7.51 5.40 -10.93
CA LEU A 60 -7.40 4.15 -11.66
C LEU A 60 -8.41 4.06 -12.81
N TRP A 61 -9.65 4.48 -12.58
CA TRP A 61 -10.69 4.48 -13.62
C TRP A 61 -10.51 5.56 -14.70
N ARG A 62 -9.69 6.59 -14.44
CA ARG A 62 -9.38 7.62 -15.43
C ARG A 62 -8.51 7.11 -16.57
N PHE A 63 -7.73 6.04 -16.35
CA PHE A 63 -6.84 5.48 -17.37
C PHE A 63 -7.44 4.19 -17.94
N THR A 64 -7.99 4.29 -19.15
CA THR A 64 -8.47 3.14 -19.92
C THR A 64 -7.34 2.12 -20.10
N GLY A 65 -7.58 0.89 -19.63
CA GLY A 65 -6.59 -0.20 -19.65
C GLY A 65 -5.94 -0.51 -18.30
N MET A 66 -6.20 0.28 -17.25
CA MET A 66 -5.79 -0.07 -15.89
C MET A 66 -6.77 -1.06 -15.28
N LEU A 67 -6.29 -2.30 -15.11
CA LEU A 67 -7.10 -3.39 -14.60
C LEU A 67 -6.94 -3.45 -13.07
N PRO A 68 -8.03 -3.43 -12.28
CA PRO A 68 -7.93 -3.46 -10.82
C PRO A 68 -7.11 -4.63 -10.27
N ARG A 69 -7.14 -5.78 -10.95
CA ARG A 69 -6.31 -6.96 -10.61
C ARG A 69 -4.80 -6.70 -10.63
N ASN A 70 -4.36 -5.66 -11.35
CA ASN A 70 -2.96 -5.27 -11.47
C ASN A 70 -2.60 -4.10 -10.54
N LEU A 71 -3.49 -3.70 -9.62
CA LEU A 71 -3.28 -2.53 -8.75
C LEU A 71 -1.96 -2.61 -7.98
N GLN A 72 -1.65 -3.77 -7.38
CA GLN A 72 -0.38 -3.96 -6.68
C GLN A 72 0.82 -3.71 -7.61
N ALA A 73 0.80 -4.24 -8.84
CA ALA A 73 1.87 -4.03 -9.80
C ALA A 73 2.01 -2.55 -10.23
N TYR A 74 0.90 -1.81 -10.31
CA TYR A 74 0.95 -0.36 -10.56
C TYR A 74 1.54 0.41 -9.38
N LEU A 75 1.19 0.06 -8.15
CA LEU A 75 1.72 0.67 -6.94
C LEU A 75 3.22 0.36 -6.76
N ASP A 76 3.63 -0.87 -7.06
CA ASP A 76 5.04 -1.28 -7.04
C ASP A 76 5.86 -0.49 -8.06
N TRP A 77 5.32 -0.30 -9.28
CA TRP A 77 5.91 0.57 -10.31
C TRP A 77 6.02 2.03 -9.85
N TYR A 78 4.97 2.55 -9.21
CA TYR A 78 4.97 3.92 -8.70
C TYR A 78 6.01 4.10 -7.60
N ALA A 79 6.10 3.17 -6.66
CA ALA A 79 7.12 3.15 -5.61
C ALA A 79 8.54 3.07 -6.21
N TYR A 80 8.76 2.24 -7.23
CA TYR A 80 10.03 2.18 -7.95
C TYR A 80 10.39 3.52 -8.60
N LEU A 81 9.46 4.13 -9.35
CA LEU A 81 9.70 5.41 -10.00
C LEU A 81 10.00 6.50 -8.98
N PHE A 82 9.29 6.51 -7.85
CA PHE A 82 9.50 7.47 -6.77
C PHE A 82 10.89 7.32 -6.14
N GLN A 83 11.30 6.10 -5.77
CA GLN A 83 12.64 5.82 -5.22
C GLN A 83 13.75 6.14 -6.23
N THR A 84 13.54 5.81 -7.50
CA THR A 84 14.46 6.09 -8.60
C THR A 84 14.63 7.59 -8.85
N ASN A 85 13.55 8.36 -8.68
CA ASN A 85 13.57 9.81 -8.79
C ASN A 85 14.25 10.46 -7.57
N GLN A 86 14.01 9.97 -6.35
CA GLN A 86 14.75 10.43 -5.17
C GLN A 86 16.26 10.15 -5.28
N SER A 87 16.60 9.01 -5.88
CA SER A 87 17.98 8.61 -6.11
C SER A 87 18.62 9.30 -7.33
N ARG A 88 17.92 10.27 -7.95
CA ARG A 88 18.30 10.80 -9.27
C ARG A 88 19.63 11.51 -9.34
N TYR A 89 20.04 12.08 -8.22
CA TYR A 89 21.31 12.79 -8.11
C TYR A 89 22.43 11.92 -7.55
N ARG A 90 22.09 10.72 -7.06
CA ARG A 90 23.04 9.80 -6.41
C ARG A 90 23.60 8.75 -7.36
N TRP A 91 22.85 8.35 -8.38
CA TRP A 91 23.22 7.28 -9.31
C TRP A 91 22.83 7.67 -10.74
N ASP A 92 23.59 7.26 -11.75
CA ASP A 92 23.20 7.45 -13.15
C ASP A 92 21.98 6.58 -13.52
N PRO A 93 21.26 6.89 -14.62
CA PRO A 93 20.04 6.18 -15.00
C PRO A 93 20.22 4.66 -15.20
N THR A 94 21.35 4.21 -15.75
CA THR A 94 21.60 2.79 -16.03
C THR A 94 21.81 2.02 -14.74
N ALA A 95 22.57 2.58 -13.80
CA ALA A 95 22.78 1.96 -12.49
C ALA A 95 21.48 1.76 -11.69
N ARG A 96 20.49 2.65 -11.86
CA ARG A 96 19.19 2.51 -11.18
C ARG A 96 18.36 1.34 -11.69
N VAL A 97 18.31 1.17 -13.01
CA VAL A 97 17.59 0.05 -13.65
C VAL A 97 18.23 -1.28 -13.27
N VAL A 98 19.56 -1.38 -13.34
CA VAL A 98 20.31 -2.59 -12.97
C VAL A 98 20.07 -2.95 -11.50
N ARG A 99 20.13 -1.98 -10.59
CA ARG A 99 19.87 -2.21 -9.16
C ARG A 99 18.45 -2.72 -8.89
N HIS A 100 17.46 -2.21 -9.61
CA HIS A 100 16.08 -2.68 -9.47
C HIS A 100 15.92 -4.11 -9.97
N ILE A 101 16.50 -4.45 -11.12
CA ILE A 101 16.50 -5.83 -11.65
C ILE A 101 17.17 -6.79 -10.66
N LEU A 102 18.34 -6.43 -10.13
CA LEU A 102 19.05 -7.24 -9.14
C LEU A 102 18.26 -7.43 -7.83
N MET A 103 17.59 -6.39 -7.36
CA MET A 103 16.75 -6.46 -6.15
C MET A 103 15.46 -7.27 -6.38
N ALA A 104 14.90 -7.21 -7.59
CA ALA A 104 13.72 -8.00 -7.99
C ALA A 104 14.08 -9.49 -8.20
N ASP A 105 15.24 -9.79 -8.80
CA ASP A 105 15.71 -11.17 -8.99
C ASP A 105 16.12 -11.83 -7.66
N SER A 106 16.74 -11.06 -6.75
CA SER A 106 17.09 -11.57 -5.43
C SER A 106 15.86 -11.89 -4.58
N THR A 107 14.78 -11.12 -4.72
CA THR A 107 13.50 -11.43 -4.06
C THR A 107 12.83 -12.67 -4.65
N TYR A 108 12.90 -12.87 -5.98
CA TYR A 108 12.38 -14.08 -6.63
C TYR A 108 13.09 -15.35 -6.15
N ARG A 109 14.43 -15.33 -6.07
CA ARG A 109 15.23 -16.48 -5.60
C ARG A 109 15.08 -16.78 -4.11
N SER A 110 14.67 -15.79 -3.30
CA SER A 110 14.44 -15.98 -1.86
C SER A 110 13.08 -16.59 -1.50
N LEU A 111 12.17 -16.69 -2.47
CA LEU A 111 10.82 -17.25 -2.32
C LEU A 111 10.65 -18.60 -3.02
N GLY A 112 11.73 -19.16 -3.59
CA GLY A 112 11.78 -20.47 -4.25
C GLY A 112 12.49 -21.52 -3.42
#